data_AF-A0AAD6BJH8-F1
#
_entry.id   AF-A0AAD6BJH8-F1
#
_cell.length_a   1.000
_cell.length_b   1.000
_cell.length_c   1.000
_cell.angle_alpha   90.00
_cell.angle_beta   90.00
_cell.angle_gamma   90.00
#
_symmetry.space_group_name_H-M   'P 1'
#
loop_
_entity.id
_entity.type
_entity.pdbx_description
1 polymer ?
#
loop_
_entity_poly.entity_id
_entity_poly.type
_entity_poly.pdbx_seq_one_letter_code
_entity_poly.pdbx_strand_id
1 'polypeptide(L)'
;MTDNKRLAFSILQFLHDQLKSGNLSSGAQESLEVAVQCLETAFEVSTDDHTLAVPMTLPEIFASVTAGLPVESQVNNNIAPQQPPNSITEDQREEAEVLKTDGNDQMKVENYGAAVEFYSKAIAINPQNAVYYCNRAAAYSKLGNYAGAVQDCEQAISIDPNYSKAYGRMG
;
A
#
# COMPACT_ATOMS: atom_id res chain seq x y z
N MET A 1 -4.43 21.02 25.34
CA MET A 1 -3.67 21.42 24.12
C MET A 1 -2.28 20.80 24.08
N THR A 2 -1.58 20.69 25.22
CA THR A 2 -0.21 20.13 25.31
C THR A 2 -0.09 18.67 24.85
N ASP A 3 -1.06 17.80 25.17
CA ASP A 3 -0.98 16.39 24.78
C ASP A 3 -1.12 16.17 23.27
N ASN A 4 -1.99 16.95 22.60
CA ASN A 4 -2.12 16.91 21.14
C ASN A 4 -0.83 17.39 20.46
N LYS A 5 -0.16 18.42 21.02
CA LYS A 5 1.13 18.89 20.53
C LYS A 5 2.24 17.85 20.74
N ARG A 6 2.23 17.14 21.87
CA ARG A 6 3.15 16.03 22.16
C ARG A 6 2.95 14.85 21.20
N LEU A 7 1.71 14.48 20.91
CA LEU A 7 1.40 13.44 19.93
C LEU A 7 1.87 13.84 18.53
N ALA A 8 1.55 15.07 18.10
CA ALA A 8 2.01 15.60 16.81
C ALA A 8 3.55 15.62 16.73
N PHE A 9 4.23 16.02 17.81
CA PHE A 9 5.69 15.98 17.93
C PHE A 9 6.24 14.55 17.75
N SER A 10 5.65 13.54 18.41
CA SER A 10 6.06 12.13 18.24
C SER A 10 5.88 11.61 16.81
N ILE A 11 4.81 12.02 16.14
CA ILE A 11 4.57 11.68 14.73
C ILE A 11 5.63 12.34 13.86
N LEU A 12 5.87 13.65 14.02
CA LEU A 12 6.88 14.40 13.27
C LEU A 12 8.28 13.80 13.43
N GLN A 13 8.67 13.44 14.66
CA GLN A 13 9.95 12.80 14.92
C GLN A 13 10.10 11.47 14.17
N PHE A 14 9.04 10.64 14.18
CA PHE A 14 9.02 9.39 13.41
C PHE A 14 9.15 9.65 11.90
N LEU A 15 8.42 10.61 11.34
CA LEU A 15 8.49 10.94 9.91
C LEU A 15 9.89 11.43 9.49
N HIS A 16 10.53 12.26 10.31
CA HIS A 16 11.92 12.68 10.07
C HIS A 16 12.92 11.54 10.14
N ASP A 17 12.73 10.59 11.06
CA ASP A 17 13.57 9.39 11.12
C ASP A 17 13.40 8.52 9.87
N GLN A 18 12.18 8.42 9.32
CA GLN A 18 11.95 7.74 8.04
C GLN A 18 12.65 8.46 6.87
N LEU A 19 12.58 9.79 6.81
CA LEU A 19 13.30 10.60 5.80
C LEU A 19 14.82 10.40 5.88
N LYS A 20 15.39 10.32 7.09
CA LYS A 20 16.83 10.08 7.30
C LYS A 20 17.27 8.65 7.00
N SER A 21 16.37 7.67 7.16
CA SER A 21 16.68 6.25 6.98
C SER A 21 17.02 5.86 5.53
N GLY A 22 16.65 6.69 4.55
CA GLY A 22 17.00 6.49 3.14
C GLY A 22 16.27 5.33 2.43
N ASN A 23 15.30 4.68 3.09
CA ASN A 23 14.55 3.54 2.55
C ASN A 23 13.34 3.94 1.69
N LEU A 24 13.17 5.23 1.38
CA LEU A 24 12.03 5.77 0.63
C LEU A 24 12.45 6.10 -0.81
N SER A 25 11.55 5.89 -1.77
CA SER A 25 11.74 6.39 -3.14
C SER A 25 11.67 7.92 -3.18
N SER A 26 12.28 8.54 -4.20
CA SER A 26 12.32 10.01 -4.34
C SER A 26 10.93 10.66 -4.24
N GLY A 27 9.92 10.11 -4.92
CA GLY A 27 8.56 10.65 -4.87
C GLY A 27 7.86 10.43 -3.51
N ALA A 28 8.19 9.34 -2.80
CA ALA A 28 7.69 9.11 -1.45
C ALA A 28 8.36 10.06 -0.44
N GLN A 29 9.64 10.37 -0.63
CA GLN A 29 10.37 11.33 0.18
C GLN A 29 9.76 12.73 0.05
N GLU A 30 9.54 13.21 -1.19
CA GLU A 30 8.90 14.51 -1.45
C GLU A 30 7.51 14.59 -0.80
N SER A 31 6.71 13.53 -0.93
CA SER A 31 5.38 13.47 -0.32
C SER A 31 5.43 13.52 1.20
N LEU A 32 6.42 12.87 1.80
CA LEU A 32 6.60 12.82 3.24
C LEU A 32 7.11 14.17 3.80
N GLU A 33 7.98 14.87 3.07
CA GLU A 33 8.41 16.23 3.41
C GLU A 33 7.23 17.22 3.43
N VAL A 34 6.30 17.14 2.47
CA VAL A 34 5.09 17.96 2.48
C VAL A 34 4.21 17.63 3.70
N ALA A 35 4.05 16.34 4.02
CA ALA A 35 3.24 15.91 5.17
C ALA A 35 3.81 16.44 6.50
N VAL A 36 5.14 16.41 6.67
CA VAL A 36 5.84 17.00 7.82
C VAL A 36 5.50 18.49 7.93
N GLN A 37 5.68 19.27 6.85
CA GLN A 37 5.43 20.71 6.88
C GLN A 37 3.97 21.07 7.21
N CYS A 38 3.02 20.28 6.69
CA CYS A 38 1.60 20.43 7.01
C CYS A 38 1.31 20.19 8.49
N LEU A 39 1.90 19.15 9.08
CA LEU A 39 1.72 18.81 10.50
C LEU A 39 2.35 19.86 11.43
N GLU A 40 3.55 20.35 11.12
CA GLU A 40 4.20 21.42 11.88
C GLU A 40 3.33 22.68 11.91
N THR A 41 2.77 23.06 10.76
CA THR A 41 1.90 24.24 10.62
C THR A 41 0.57 24.05 11.35
N ALA A 42 -0.07 22.89 11.17
CA ALA A 42 -1.40 22.65 11.72
C ALA A 42 -1.43 22.54 13.24
N PHE A 43 -0.36 22.00 13.84
CA PHE A 43 -0.26 21.82 15.29
C PHE A 43 0.57 22.90 15.98
N GLU A 44 1.21 23.80 15.23
CA GLU A 44 2.16 24.79 15.71
C GLU A 44 3.22 24.11 16.59
N VAL A 45 3.88 23.11 16.02
CA VAL A 45 4.90 22.27 16.66
C VAL A 45 6.14 22.25 15.76
N SER A 46 7.32 22.38 16.38
CA SER A 46 8.61 22.22 15.72
C SER A 46 9.33 21.02 16.34
N THR A 47 10.09 20.30 15.53
CA THR A 47 10.92 19.17 15.99
C THR A 47 12.10 19.60 16.88
N ASP A 48 12.43 20.89 16.93
CA ASP A 48 13.43 21.46 17.84
C ASP A 48 12.87 21.75 19.24
N ASP A 49 11.55 21.65 19.44
CA ASP A 49 10.92 21.90 20.74
C ASP A 49 11.01 20.67 21.66
N HIS A 50 12.14 20.53 22.34
CA HIS A 50 12.40 19.46 23.29
C HIS A 50 11.45 19.44 24.51
N THR A 51 10.63 20.48 24.74
CA THR A 51 9.64 20.49 25.84
C THR A 51 8.45 19.56 25.57
N LEU A 52 8.28 19.16 24.30
CA LEU A 52 7.26 18.22 23.82
C LEU A 52 7.78 16.78 23.73
N ALA A 53 9.07 16.54 24.02
CA ALA A 53 9.65 15.22 24.04
C ALA A 53 8.92 14.31 25.03
N VAL A 54 8.63 13.10 24.58
CA VAL A 54 8.01 12.04 25.37
C VAL A 54 9.01 10.91 25.61
N PRO A 55 8.90 10.20 26.75
CA PRO A 55 9.89 9.21 27.17
C PRO A 55 9.88 7.92 26.33
N MET A 56 8.85 7.71 25.51
CA MET A 56 8.76 6.58 24.58
C MET A 56 8.49 7.11 23.18
N THR A 57 9.14 6.51 22.20
CA THR A 57 8.91 6.80 20.78
C THR A 57 7.62 6.16 20.29
N LEU A 58 7.06 6.70 19.20
CA LEU A 58 5.83 6.16 18.61
C LEU A 58 5.96 4.67 18.22
N PRO A 59 7.09 4.19 17.63
CA PRO A 59 7.30 2.77 17.37
C PRO A 59 7.34 1.90 18.64
N GLU A 60 7.97 2.37 19.73
CA GLU A 60 8.03 1.63 21.00
C GLU A 60 6.64 1.51 21.65
N ILE A 61 5.86 2.59 21.61
CA ILE A 61 4.47 2.59 22.08
C ILE A 61 3.66 1.59 21.25
N PHE A 62 3.75 1.66 19.93
CA PHE A 62 3.06 0.74 19.03
C PHE A 62 3.44 -0.72 19.31
N ALA A 63 4.74 -1.01 19.46
CA ALA A 63 5.24 -2.34 19.80
C ALA A 63 4.70 -2.83 21.16
N SER A 64 4.67 -1.97 22.17
CA SER A 64 4.16 -2.33 23.51
C SER A 64 2.66 -2.67 23.51
N VAL A 65 1.87 -1.96 22.72
CA VAL A 65 0.41 -2.16 22.62
C VAL A 65 0.10 -3.40 21.79
N THR A 66 0.84 -3.60 20.70
CA THR A 66 0.64 -4.75 19.80
C THR A 66 1.17 -6.06 20.39
N ALA A 67 2.15 -6.01 21.29
CA ALA A 67 2.66 -7.20 22.00
C ALA A 67 1.62 -7.88 22.92
N GLY A 68 0.60 -7.14 23.38
CA GLY A 68 -0.46 -7.65 24.26
C GLY A 68 -1.75 -8.08 23.54
N LEU A 69 -1.86 -7.83 22.23
CA LEU A 69 -3.01 -8.30 21.45
C LEU A 69 -2.89 -9.81 21.26
N PRO A 70 -3.98 -10.59 21.47
CA PRO A 70 -3.97 -11.99 21.10
C PRO A 70 -3.69 -12.04 19.60
N VAL A 71 -2.52 -12.58 19.25
CA VAL A 71 -2.24 -13.05 17.91
C VAL A 71 -3.31 -14.10 17.63
N GLU A 72 -4.35 -13.74 16.88
CA GLU A 72 -5.17 -14.74 16.21
C GLU A 72 -4.20 -15.68 15.52
N SER A 73 -4.24 -16.94 15.92
CA SER A 73 -3.20 -17.92 15.63
C SER A 73 -3.06 -18.10 14.12
N GLN A 74 -2.13 -17.37 13.50
CA GLN A 74 -1.35 -17.91 12.41
C GLN A 74 -0.25 -18.78 13.04
N VAL A 75 -0.19 -20.01 12.54
CA VAL A 75 0.47 -21.15 13.15
C VAL A 75 1.95 -20.91 13.46
N ASN A 76 2.33 -21.41 14.63
CA ASN A 76 3.59 -21.42 15.34
C ASN A 76 4.84 -21.72 14.46
N ASN A 77 5.88 -20.89 14.59
CA ASN A 77 7.22 -21.14 14.06
C ASN A 77 8.01 -22.07 15.00
N ASN A 78 8.79 -23.00 14.41
CA ASN A 78 10.22 -23.28 14.69
C ASN A 78 10.62 -24.76 14.61
N ILE A 79 10.64 -25.31 13.39
CA ILE A 79 11.72 -26.21 12.92
C ILE A 79 11.98 -25.84 11.46
N ALA A 80 13.13 -25.20 11.18
CA ALA A 80 13.63 -24.82 9.86
C ALA A 80 12.76 -23.79 9.08
N PRO A 81 13.33 -23.00 8.15
CA PRO A 81 12.56 -22.07 7.32
C PRO A 81 11.67 -22.86 6.37
N GLN A 82 10.43 -23.13 6.79
CA GLN A 82 9.37 -23.64 5.92
C GLN A 82 8.16 -22.72 6.07
N GLN A 83 8.14 -21.68 5.23
CA GLN A 83 6.96 -20.88 4.90
C GLN A 83 5.82 -21.80 4.41
N PRO A 84 4.57 -21.66 4.87
CA PRO A 84 3.42 -22.24 4.19
C PRO A 84 3.17 -21.52 2.85
N PRO A 85 2.57 -22.18 1.86
CA PRO A 85 2.96 -22.08 0.44
C PRO A 85 2.31 -20.92 -0.32
N ASN A 86 2.43 -19.66 0.13
CA ASN A 86 1.89 -18.53 -0.65
C ASN A 86 2.45 -17.12 -0.36
N SER A 87 3.58 -16.96 0.32
CA SER A 87 4.24 -15.66 0.43
C SER A 87 5.09 -15.39 -0.81
N ILE A 88 4.50 -14.71 -1.80
CA ILE A 88 5.23 -14.10 -2.92
C ILE A 88 6.43 -13.30 -2.38
N THR A 89 7.61 -13.51 -2.97
CA THR A 89 8.82 -12.78 -2.59
C THR A 89 8.71 -11.30 -2.98
N GLU A 90 9.57 -10.45 -2.40
CA GLU A 90 9.59 -9.03 -2.77
C GLU A 90 9.92 -8.86 -4.26
N ASP A 91 10.86 -9.65 -4.79
CA ASP A 91 11.20 -9.68 -6.21
C ASP A 91 9.99 -10.03 -7.10
N GLN A 92 9.17 -11.01 -6.68
CA GLN A 92 7.94 -11.37 -7.39
C GLN A 92 6.90 -10.25 -7.32
N ARG A 93 6.80 -9.57 -6.18
CA ARG A 93 5.92 -8.40 -6.06
C ARG A 93 6.37 -7.27 -6.98
N GLU A 94 7.66 -6.99 -7.04
CA GLU A 94 8.23 -5.98 -7.93
C GLU A 94 7.98 -6.35 -9.40
N GLU A 95 8.20 -7.61 -9.79
CA GLU A 95 7.87 -8.11 -11.13
C GLU A 95 6.39 -7.91 -11.48
N ALA A 96 5.47 -8.20 -10.55
CA ALA A 96 4.05 -7.98 -10.75
C ALA A 96 3.71 -6.48 -10.93
N GLU A 97 4.39 -5.59 -10.21
CA GLU A 97 4.22 -4.13 -10.34
C GLU A 97 4.77 -3.59 -11.67
N VAL A 98 5.88 -4.16 -12.17
CA VAL A 98 6.41 -3.86 -13.51
C VAL A 98 5.40 -4.31 -14.58
N LEU A 99 4.88 -5.53 -14.50
CA LEU A 99 3.86 -6.04 -15.43
C LEU A 99 2.59 -5.19 -15.41
N LYS A 100 2.14 -4.73 -14.24
CA LYS A 100 1.03 -3.77 -14.14
C LYS A 100 1.35 -2.46 -14.85
N THR A 101 2.59 -1.97 -14.73
CA THR A 101 3.02 -0.73 -15.40
C THR A 101 3.07 -0.90 -16.91
N ASP A 102 3.59 -2.01 -17.41
CA ASP A 102 3.57 -2.36 -18.84
C ASP A 102 2.13 -2.44 -19.37
N GLY A 103 1.22 -3.06 -18.61
CA GLY A 103 -0.21 -3.10 -18.93
C GLY A 103 -0.82 -1.69 -19.03
N ASN A 104 -0.46 -0.78 -18.12
CA ASN A 104 -0.91 0.61 -18.16
C ASN A 104 -0.38 1.34 -19.40
N ASP A 105 0.85 1.07 -19.81
CA ASP A 105 1.43 1.67 -21.02
C ASP A 105 0.75 1.16 -22.29
N GLN A 106 0.40 -0.13 -22.33
CA GLN A 106 -0.44 -0.68 -23.42
C GLN A 106 -1.83 -0.04 -23.46
N MET A 107 -2.43 0.28 -22.31
CA MET A 107 -3.70 1.02 -22.26
C MET A 107 -3.58 2.42 -22.89
N LYS A 108 -2.45 3.12 -22.69
CA LYS A 108 -2.23 4.47 -23.24
C LYS A 108 -2.14 4.49 -24.76
N VAL A 109 -1.60 3.41 -25.36
CA VAL A 109 -1.53 3.22 -26.81
C VAL A 109 -2.74 2.47 -27.37
N GLU A 110 -3.81 2.33 -26.57
CA GLU A 110 -5.06 1.66 -26.92
C GLU A 110 -4.91 0.18 -27.33
N ASN A 111 -3.79 -0.45 -26.97
CA ASN A 111 -3.56 -1.87 -27.19
C ASN A 111 -4.13 -2.69 -26.04
N TYR A 112 -5.46 -2.73 -25.97
CA TYR A 112 -6.18 -3.33 -24.85
C TYR A 112 -5.96 -4.85 -24.73
N GLY A 113 -5.71 -5.55 -25.84
CA GLY A 113 -5.39 -6.98 -25.83
C GLY A 113 -4.09 -7.26 -25.08
N ALA A 114 -3.01 -6.54 -25.41
CA ALA A 114 -1.74 -6.66 -24.71
C ALA A 114 -1.86 -6.22 -23.23
N ALA A 115 -2.64 -5.18 -22.94
CA ALA A 115 -2.90 -4.77 -21.56
C ALA A 115 -3.51 -5.91 -20.72
N VAL A 116 -4.51 -6.63 -21.26
CA VAL A 116 -5.11 -7.80 -20.60
C VAL A 116 -4.06 -8.87 -20.30
N GLU A 117 -3.16 -9.15 -21.24
CA GLU A 117 -2.09 -10.15 -21.04
C GLU A 117 -1.15 -9.76 -19.91
N PHE A 118 -0.69 -8.51 -19.88
CA PHE A 118 0.20 -7.99 -18.84
C PHE A 118 -0.45 -8.03 -17.44
N TYR A 119 -1.70 -7.57 -17.32
CA TYR A 119 -2.41 -7.67 -16.03
C TYR A 119 -2.66 -9.12 -15.63
N SER A 120 -2.92 -10.02 -16.58
CA SER A 120 -3.10 -11.45 -16.27
C SER A 120 -1.82 -12.09 -15.75
N LYS A 121 -0.65 -11.70 -16.28
CA LYS A 121 0.65 -12.11 -15.74
C LYS A 121 0.86 -11.54 -14.33
N ALA A 122 0.54 -10.27 -14.09
CA ALA A 122 0.64 -9.66 -12.76
C ALA A 122 -0.27 -10.38 -11.73
N ILE A 123 -1.49 -10.75 -12.13
CA ILE A 123 -2.43 -11.53 -11.31
C ILE A 123 -1.90 -12.93 -11.03
N ALA A 124 -1.26 -13.59 -11.99
CA ALA A 124 -0.68 -14.92 -11.80
C ALA A 124 0.44 -14.91 -10.75
N ILE A 125 1.16 -13.79 -10.62
CA ILE A 125 2.20 -13.61 -9.62
C ILE A 125 1.58 -13.21 -8.27
N ASN A 126 0.75 -12.16 -8.24
CA ASN A 126 0.09 -11.70 -7.03
C ASN A 126 -1.45 -11.63 -7.23
N PRO A 127 -2.16 -12.73 -6.94
CA PRO A 127 -3.60 -12.81 -7.14
C PRO A 127 -4.40 -12.05 -6.06
N GLN A 128 -3.75 -11.51 -5.03
CA GLN A 128 -4.40 -10.79 -3.92
C GLN A 128 -4.36 -9.27 -4.09
N ASN A 129 -4.01 -8.76 -5.29
CA ASN A 129 -3.99 -7.33 -5.57
C ASN A 129 -5.23 -6.89 -6.37
N ALA A 130 -6.16 -6.20 -5.71
CA ALA A 130 -7.40 -5.70 -6.31
C ALA A 130 -7.16 -4.76 -7.51
N VAL A 131 -6.04 -4.03 -7.53
CA VAL A 131 -5.71 -3.09 -8.60
C VAL A 131 -5.56 -3.79 -9.93
N TYR A 132 -4.95 -4.98 -9.96
CA TYR A 132 -4.69 -5.69 -11.22
C TYR A 132 -5.98 -6.15 -11.89
N TYR A 133 -6.92 -6.70 -11.10
CA TYR A 133 -8.24 -7.08 -11.60
C TYR A 133 -9.01 -5.84 -12.08
N CYS A 134 -9.03 -4.75 -11.31
CA CYS A 134 -9.71 -3.54 -11.75
C CYS A 134 -9.11 -2.93 -13.03
N ASN A 135 -7.79 -3.01 -13.21
CA ASN A 135 -7.12 -2.56 -14.42
C ASN A 135 -7.40 -3.48 -15.62
N ARG A 136 -7.45 -4.80 -15.40
CA ARG A 136 -7.87 -5.75 -16.44
C ARG A 136 -9.33 -5.59 -16.82
N ALA A 137 -10.21 -5.30 -15.86
CA ALA A 137 -11.60 -4.94 -16.11
C ALA A 137 -11.70 -3.71 -17.03
N ALA A 138 -10.85 -2.69 -16.81
CA ALA A 138 -10.76 -1.54 -17.70
C ALA A 138 -10.47 -1.93 -19.15
N ALA A 139 -9.50 -2.81 -19.35
CA ALA A 139 -9.10 -3.29 -20.67
C ALA A 139 -10.21 -4.14 -21.31
N TYR A 140 -10.86 -5.02 -20.54
CA TYR A 140 -11.99 -5.79 -21.01
C TYR A 140 -13.17 -4.92 -21.45
N SER A 141 -13.52 -3.87 -20.70
CA SER A 141 -14.56 -2.93 -21.12
C SER A 141 -14.22 -2.23 -22.44
N LYS A 142 -12.94 -1.89 -22.66
CA LYS A 142 -12.48 -1.29 -23.93
C LYS A 142 -12.53 -2.27 -25.10
N LEU A 143 -12.37 -3.56 -24.84
CA LEU A 143 -12.55 -4.64 -25.82
C LEU A 143 -14.03 -5.05 -26.02
N GLY A 144 -14.96 -4.44 -25.28
CA GLY A 144 -16.38 -4.82 -25.30
C GLY A 144 -16.71 -6.12 -24.55
N ASN A 145 -15.75 -6.69 -23.82
CA ASN A 145 -15.97 -7.86 -22.96
C ASN A 145 -16.50 -7.42 -21.59
N TYR A 146 -17.74 -6.96 -21.55
CA TYR A 146 -18.36 -6.45 -20.32
C TYR A 146 -18.54 -7.54 -19.25
N ALA A 147 -18.81 -8.78 -19.65
CA ALA A 147 -18.94 -9.90 -18.72
C ALA A 147 -17.63 -10.16 -17.96
N GLY A 148 -16.50 -10.18 -18.68
CA GLY A 148 -15.18 -10.31 -18.06
C GLY A 148 -14.82 -9.12 -17.18
N ALA A 149 -15.21 -7.90 -17.58
CA ALA A 149 -14.98 -6.70 -16.77
C ALA A 149 -15.73 -6.74 -15.43
N VAL A 150 -17.00 -7.14 -15.43
CA VAL A 150 -17.81 -7.28 -14.20
C VAL A 150 -17.20 -8.34 -13.29
N GLN A 151 -16.82 -9.50 -13.82
CA GLN A 151 -16.20 -10.57 -13.03
C GLN A 151 -14.89 -10.11 -12.35
N ASP A 152 -14.05 -9.38 -13.08
CA ASP A 152 -12.82 -8.82 -12.50
C ASP A 152 -13.10 -7.72 -11.45
N CYS A 153 -14.14 -6.91 -11.64
CA CYS A 153 -14.57 -5.94 -10.63
C CYS A 153 -15.08 -6.63 -9.35
N GLU A 154 -15.88 -7.69 -9.47
CA GLU A 154 -16.33 -8.49 -8.33
C GLU A 154 -15.14 -9.11 -7.58
N GLN A 155 -14.16 -9.64 -8.33
CA GLN A 155 -12.93 -10.16 -7.73
C GLN A 155 -12.14 -9.07 -7.00
N ALA A 156 -12.00 -7.88 -7.59
CA ALA A 156 -11.34 -6.75 -6.94
C ALA A 156 -12.04 -6.34 -5.64
N ILE A 157 -13.38 -6.31 -5.62
CA ILE A 157 -14.18 -5.99 -4.43
C ILE A 157 -14.05 -7.09 -3.36
N SER A 158 -13.96 -8.36 -3.77
CA SER A 158 -13.76 -9.47 -2.83
C SER A 158 -12.40 -9.39 -2.11
N ILE A 159 -11.39 -8.83 -2.78
CA ILE A 159 -10.04 -8.63 -2.27
C ILE A 159 -9.97 -7.38 -1.39
N ASP A 160 -10.49 -6.25 -1.88
CA ASP A 160 -10.56 -4.98 -1.15
C ASP A 160 -11.96 -4.36 -1.33
N PRO A 161 -12.86 -4.55 -0.35
CA PRO A 161 -14.22 -4.00 -0.39
C PRO A 161 -14.27 -2.47 -0.48
N ASN A 162 -13.19 -1.76 -0.10
CA ASN A 162 -13.11 -0.31 -0.13
C ASN A 162 -12.53 0.23 -1.45
N TYR A 163 -12.20 -0.64 -2.41
CA TYR A 163 -11.64 -0.24 -3.70
C TYR A 163 -12.68 0.39 -4.62
N SER A 164 -13.01 1.66 -4.37
CA SER A 164 -14.07 2.43 -5.02
C SER A 164 -14.04 2.42 -6.56
N LYS A 165 -12.85 2.31 -7.15
CA LYS A 165 -12.67 2.23 -8.62
C LYS A 165 -13.31 0.99 -9.24
N ALA A 166 -13.43 -0.12 -8.50
CA ALA A 166 -14.05 -1.34 -9.01
C ALA A 166 -15.57 -1.15 -9.18
N TYR A 167 -16.24 -0.54 -8.20
CA TYR A 167 -17.68 -0.24 -8.27
C TYR A 167 -18.02 0.66 -9.45
N GLY A 168 -17.21 1.69 -9.71
CA GLY A 168 -17.43 2.62 -10.82
C GLY A 168 -17.21 2.02 -12.22
N ARG A 169 -16.77 0.77 -12.32
CA ARG A 169 -16.55 0.07 -13.61
C ARG A 169 -17.60 -1.02 -13.89
N MET A 170 -18.51 -1.27 -12.96
CA MET A 170 -19.57 -2.28 -13.10
C MET A 170 -20.80 -1.78 -13.90
N GLY A 171 -20.92 -0.48 -14.14
CA GLY A 171 -22.02 0.17 -14.88
C GLY A 171 -21.80 1.66 -15.05
#